data_AF-A0A174KU38-F1
#
_entry.id   AF-A0A174KU38-F1
#
_cell.length_a   1.000
_cell.length_b   1.000
_cell.length_c   1.000
_cell.angle_alpha   90.00
_cell.angle_beta   90.00
_cell.angle_gamma   90.00
#
_symmetry.space_group_name_H-M   'P 1'
#
loop_
_entity.id
_entity.type
_entity.pdbx_description
1 polymer ?
#
loop_
_entity_poly.entity_id
_entity_poly.type
_entity_poly.pdbx_seq_one_letter_code
_entity_poly.pdbx_strand_id
1 'polypeptide(L)'
;MAKSENIFSEKEIPAINMRVKQLIEYYTGGSVKQFSEKIKLASSQKLNRIFNIDKRNGEFPEVSSDILIAIANMYSEIDINWVLTGRGKMFLENTNLPPANTSADNTTIQLVNTITSQAETIGSLKKEVEVLQDRIQKLQADVSNSKDEDALNVKNATAV
;
A
#
# COMPACT_ATOMS: atom_id res chain seq x y z
N MET A 1 42.19 -5.74 -23.12
CA MET A 1 42.28 -4.58 -22.23
C MET A 1 40.93 -3.87 -22.22
N ALA A 2 40.49 -3.50 -21.01
CA ALA A 2 39.30 -2.71 -20.66
C ALA A 2 37.92 -3.23 -21.13
N LYS A 3 37.32 -4.05 -20.24
CA LYS A 3 35.88 -4.26 -20.15
C LYS A 3 35.27 -2.92 -19.73
N SER A 4 34.51 -2.27 -20.60
CA SER A 4 33.81 -1.02 -20.26
C SER A 4 32.73 -1.34 -19.23
N GLU A 5 33.04 -1.10 -17.97
CA GLU A 5 32.06 -1.18 -16.90
C GLU A 5 30.95 -0.16 -17.15
N ASN A 6 29.74 -0.60 -16.94
CA ASN A 6 28.52 0.16 -17.09
C ASN A 6 28.43 1.19 -15.95
N ILE A 7 28.81 2.45 -16.18
CA ILE A 7 28.80 3.54 -15.18
C ILE A 7 27.42 4.23 -15.14
N PHE A 8 26.32 3.48 -15.23
CA PHE A 8 25.04 4.01 -14.75
C PHE A 8 25.09 3.94 -13.23
N SER A 9 25.64 4.97 -12.60
CA SER A 9 25.43 5.22 -11.19
C SER A 9 23.92 5.16 -10.93
N GLU A 10 23.47 4.11 -10.25
CA GLU A 10 22.10 4.02 -9.74
C GLU A 10 21.94 5.10 -8.68
N LYS A 11 21.58 6.29 -9.14
CA LYS A 11 21.38 7.42 -8.28
C LYS A 11 20.18 7.14 -7.41
N GLU A 12 20.42 7.00 -6.12
CA GLU A 12 19.34 6.79 -5.16
C GLU A 12 18.46 8.05 -5.09
N ILE A 13 17.16 7.82 -5.05
CA ILE A 13 16.18 8.89 -4.90
C ILE A 13 16.39 9.59 -3.54
N PRO A 14 16.40 10.93 -3.47
CA PRO A 14 16.60 11.63 -2.21
C PRO A 14 15.57 11.24 -1.14
N ALA A 15 16.00 11.21 0.13
CA ALA A 15 15.18 10.75 1.25
C ALA A 15 13.85 11.52 1.41
N ILE A 16 13.87 12.85 1.17
CA ILE A 16 12.65 13.66 1.21
C ILE A 16 11.67 13.26 0.10
N ASN A 17 12.16 13.00 -1.11
CA ASN A 17 11.35 12.53 -2.23
C ASN A 17 10.75 11.15 -1.90
N MET A 18 11.51 10.25 -1.28
CA MET A 18 10.99 8.96 -0.81
C MET A 18 9.86 9.11 0.19
N ARG A 19 9.96 10.03 1.16
CA ARG A 19 8.88 10.24 2.14
C ARG A 19 7.62 10.80 1.50
N VAL A 20 7.74 11.68 0.50
CA VAL A 20 6.58 12.08 -0.32
C VAL A 20 6.00 10.88 -1.08
N LYS A 21 6.84 9.99 -1.62
CA LYS A 21 6.39 8.75 -2.27
C LYS A 21 5.63 7.85 -1.29
N GLN A 22 6.07 7.73 -0.04
CA GLN A 22 5.37 6.98 1.00
C GLN A 22 3.99 7.56 1.32
N LEU A 23 3.87 8.89 1.34
CA LEU A 23 2.56 9.55 1.51
C LEU A 23 1.62 9.26 0.34
N ILE A 24 2.12 9.28 -0.90
CA ILE A 24 1.33 8.94 -2.09
C ILE A 24 0.86 7.48 -2.03
N GLU A 25 1.74 6.57 -1.63
CA GLU A 25 1.41 5.15 -1.43
C GLU A 25 0.29 5.00 -0.38
N TYR A 26 0.47 5.61 0.79
CA TYR A 26 -0.47 5.50 1.90
C TYR A 26 -1.86 6.07 1.57
N TYR A 27 -1.93 7.26 0.95
CA TYR A 27 -3.22 7.95 0.75
C TYR A 27 -3.91 7.60 -0.58
N THR A 28 -3.18 7.07 -1.56
CA THR A 28 -3.70 6.88 -2.94
C THR A 28 -3.23 5.61 -3.64
N GLY A 29 -2.59 4.67 -2.92
CA GLY A 29 -2.08 3.43 -3.53
C GLY A 29 -1.07 3.69 -4.66
N GLY A 30 -0.27 4.75 -4.52
CA GLY A 30 0.79 5.09 -5.48
C GLY A 30 0.36 6.05 -6.60
N SER A 31 -0.92 6.43 -6.67
CA SER A 31 -1.42 7.32 -7.73
C SER A 31 -1.03 8.79 -7.50
N VAL A 32 0.10 9.20 -8.11
CA VAL A 32 0.60 10.59 -8.06
C VAL A 32 -0.47 11.60 -8.51
N LYS A 33 -1.26 11.24 -9.54
CA LYS A 33 -2.34 12.10 -10.04
C LYS A 33 -3.41 12.32 -8.96
N GLN A 34 -3.96 11.24 -8.40
CA GLN A 34 -4.98 11.34 -7.35
C GLN A 34 -4.47 12.07 -6.12
N PHE A 35 -3.20 11.85 -5.75
CA PHE A 35 -2.60 12.54 -4.61
C PHE A 35 -2.52 14.04 -4.88
N SER A 36 -2.05 14.44 -6.07
CA SER A 36 -1.98 15.86 -6.45
C SER A 36 -3.35 16.55 -6.43
N GLU A 37 -4.41 15.85 -6.85
CA GLU A 37 -5.78 16.35 -6.81
C GLU A 37 -6.27 16.49 -5.36
N LYS A 38 -6.01 15.50 -4.50
CA LYS A 38 -6.36 15.55 -3.07
C LYS A 38 -5.71 16.72 -2.36
N ILE A 39 -4.40 16.92 -2.52
CA ILE A 39 -3.68 18.05 -1.89
C ILE A 39 -3.88 19.38 -2.64
N LYS A 40 -4.75 19.42 -3.66
CA LYS A 40 -5.10 20.62 -4.45
C LYS A 40 -3.88 21.29 -5.11
N LEU A 41 -2.91 20.51 -5.55
CA LEU A 41 -1.80 21.02 -6.36
C LEU A 41 -2.29 21.37 -7.76
N ALA A 42 -1.89 22.53 -8.27
CA ALA A 42 -2.23 22.98 -9.62
C ALA A 42 -1.66 22.09 -10.73
N SER A 43 -0.61 21.29 -10.45
CA SER A 43 0.04 20.44 -11.45
C SER A 43 0.50 19.12 -10.86
N SER A 44 -0.13 18.03 -11.33
CA SER A 44 0.32 16.66 -11.08
C SER A 44 1.72 16.40 -11.65
N GLN A 45 2.07 17.07 -12.74
CA GLN A 45 3.38 16.93 -13.39
C GLN A 45 4.51 17.50 -12.54
N LYS A 46 4.26 18.59 -11.81
CA LYS A 46 5.23 19.14 -10.83
C LYS A 46 5.57 18.10 -9.76
N LEU A 47 4.55 17.41 -9.24
CA LEU A 47 4.73 16.33 -8.26
C LEU A 47 5.37 15.08 -8.90
N ASN A 48 4.98 14.69 -10.11
CA ASN A 48 5.58 13.51 -10.74
C ASN A 48 7.08 13.68 -11.03
N ARG A 49 7.52 14.92 -11.30
CA ARG A 49 8.90 15.22 -11.66
C ARG A 49 9.89 14.93 -10.53
N ILE A 50 9.49 15.06 -9.26
CA ILE A 50 10.41 14.80 -8.12
C ILE A 50 10.79 13.31 -8.00
N PHE A 51 10.11 12.40 -8.72
CA PHE A 51 10.44 10.97 -8.72
C PHE A 51 11.26 10.54 -9.94
N ASN A 52 11.61 11.48 -10.82
CA ASN A 52 12.30 11.19 -12.08
C ASN A 52 13.55 12.06 -12.21
N ILE A 53 14.65 11.47 -12.70
CA ILE A 53 15.89 12.21 -12.96
C ILE A 53 15.64 13.26 -14.06
N ASP A 54 16.01 14.51 -13.79
CA ASP A 54 15.98 15.57 -14.80
C ASP A 54 17.14 15.37 -15.78
N LYS A 55 16.78 15.21 -17.06
CA LYS A 55 17.73 14.90 -18.14
C LYS A 55 18.81 15.96 -18.34
N ARG A 56 18.60 17.18 -17.85
CA ARG A 56 19.51 18.31 -18.07
C ARG A 56 20.69 18.31 -17.10
N ASN A 57 20.48 17.84 -15.87
CA ASN A 57 21.50 17.86 -14.81
C ASN A 57 21.79 16.47 -14.21
N GLY A 58 21.02 15.44 -14.54
CA GLY A 58 21.19 14.10 -13.98
C GLY A 58 20.83 14.01 -12.49
N GLU A 59 20.02 14.94 -11.98
CA GLU A 59 19.59 15.03 -10.59
C GLU A 59 18.08 14.79 -10.46
N PHE A 60 17.65 14.28 -9.31
CA PHE A 60 16.23 14.33 -8.95
C PHE A 60 15.86 15.76 -8.58
N PRO A 61 14.78 16.33 -9.14
CA PRO A 61 14.29 17.61 -8.70
C PRO A 61 13.92 17.60 -7.22
N GLU A 62 14.24 18.69 -6.54
CA GLU A 62 13.91 18.88 -5.14
C GLU A 62 12.40 19.02 -4.92
N VAL A 63 11.94 18.59 -3.75
CA VAL A 63 10.56 18.82 -3.31
C VAL A 63 10.38 20.29 -2.99
N SER A 64 9.62 21.00 -3.84
CA SER A 64 9.36 22.42 -3.65
C SER A 64 8.50 22.70 -2.41
N SER A 65 8.68 23.86 -1.79
CA SER A 65 7.88 24.33 -0.65
C SER A 65 6.37 24.25 -0.88
N ASP A 66 5.88 24.55 -2.10
CA ASP A 66 4.45 24.47 -2.41
C ASP A 66 3.87 23.05 -2.22
N ILE A 67 4.66 22.01 -2.52
CA ILE A 67 4.24 20.61 -2.31
C ILE A 67 4.17 20.33 -0.81
N LEU A 68 5.17 20.78 -0.05
CA LEU A 68 5.22 20.59 1.40
C LEU A 68 4.08 21.32 2.12
N ILE A 69 3.80 22.56 1.72
CA ILE A 69 2.69 23.37 2.24
C ILE A 69 1.34 22.72 1.89
N ALA A 70 1.18 22.23 0.65
CA ALA A 70 -0.04 21.54 0.24
C ALA A 70 -0.30 20.26 1.05
N ILE A 71 0.76 19.48 1.35
CA ILE A 71 0.67 18.30 2.22
C ILE A 71 0.28 18.73 3.64
N ALA A 72 0.99 19.71 4.23
CA ALA A 72 0.75 20.18 5.59
C ALA A 72 -0.67 20.72 5.79
N ASN A 73 -1.21 21.43 4.81
CA ASN A 73 -2.55 21.98 4.85
C ASN A 73 -3.65 20.92 4.66
N MET A 74 -3.36 19.84 3.95
CA MET A 74 -4.34 18.79 3.68
C MET A 74 -4.39 17.74 4.80
N TYR A 75 -3.24 17.39 5.38
CA TYR A 75 -3.11 16.30 6.32
C TYR A 75 -2.53 16.82 7.65
N SER A 76 -3.42 17.28 8.53
CA SER A 76 -3.05 17.78 9.86
C SER A 76 -2.42 16.71 10.75
N GLU A 77 -2.66 15.45 10.46
CA GLU A 77 -2.14 14.30 11.18
C GLU A 77 -0.69 13.94 10.80
N ILE A 78 -0.14 14.51 9.73
CA ILE A 78 1.22 14.23 9.27
C ILE A 78 2.23 15.14 9.96
N ASP A 79 3.30 14.56 10.49
CA ASP A 79 4.42 15.33 11.02
C ASP A 79 5.30 15.83 9.86
N ILE A 80 5.24 17.13 9.58
CA ILE A 80 6.08 17.75 8.55
C ILE A 80 7.57 17.69 8.90
N ASN A 81 7.96 17.64 10.18
CA ASN A 81 9.36 17.44 10.54
C ASN A 81 9.86 16.06 10.10
N TRP A 82 8.99 15.04 10.17
CA TRP A 82 9.30 13.73 9.62
C TRP A 82 9.44 13.78 8.10
N VAL A 83 8.55 14.47 7.38
CA VAL A 83 8.66 14.63 5.91
C VAL A 83 9.98 15.31 5.53
N LEU A 84 10.38 16.36 6.26
CA LEU A 84 11.58 17.14 5.97
C LEU A 84 12.87 16.42 6.36
N THR A 85 12.90 15.80 7.54
CA THR A 85 14.15 15.33 8.16
C THR A 85 14.22 13.82 8.33
N GLY A 86 13.08 13.13 8.31
CA GLY A 86 12.97 11.70 8.61
C GLY A 86 13.04 11.37 10.10
N ARG A 87 13.19 12.39 10.96
CA ARG A 87 13.17 12.20 12.42
C ARG A 87 11.74 12.14 12.91
N GLY A 88 11.49 11.31 13.92
CA GLY A 88 10.15 11.12 14.49
C GLY A 88 9.32 10.10 13.70
N LYS A 89 8.00 10.22 13.82
CA LYS A 89 7.02 9.33 13.18
C LYS A 89 6.32 10.06 12.04
N MET A 90 5.83 9.31 11.06
CA MET A 90 5.05 9.86 9.94
C MET A 90 3.79 10.60 10.40
N PHE A 91 3.11 10.04 11.40
CA PHE A 91 1.93 10.62 11.99
C PHE A 91 2.26 11.26 13.34
N LEU A 92 1.67 12.43 13.58
CA LEU A 92 1.63 13.02 14.90
C LEU A 92 0.85 12.08 15.83
N GLU A 93 1.40 11.81 17.01
CA GLU A 93 0.64 11.11 18.04
C GLU A 93 -0.50 12.02 18.48
N ASN A 94 -1.74 11.55 18.32
CA ASN A 94 -2.90 12.24 18.86
C ASN A 94 -2.78 12.21 20.39
N THR A 95 -2.14 13.23 20.99
CA THR A 95 -2.13 13.45 22.43
C THR A 95 -3.47 14.01 22.95
N ASN A 96 -4.58 13.74 22.26
CA ASN A 96 -5.91 13.77 22.87
C ASN A 96 -6.09 12.52 23.75
N LEU A 97 -5.13 12.26 24.63
CA LEU A 97 -5.40 11.51 25.84
C LEU A 97 -5.91 12.55 26.85
N PRO A 98 -7.14 12.41 27.38
CA PRO A 98 -7.57 13.26 28.49
C PRO A 98 -6.53 13.19 29.63
N PRO A 99 -6.36 14.27 30.42
CA PRO A 99 -5.41 14.27 31.52
C PRO A 99 -5.63 13.03 32.38
N ALA A 100 -4.54 12.32 32.64
CA ALA A 100 -4.48 11.00 33.25
C ALA A 100 -4.98 10.99 34.70
N ASN A 101 -6.28 11.21 34.88
CA ASN A 101 -6.93 11.32 36.17
C ASN A 101 -8.30 10.62 36.05
N THR A 102 -8.33 9.30 36.30
CA THR A 102 -9.53 8.47 36.65
C THR A 102 -10.34 7.74 35.55
N SER A 103 -9.73 7.18 34.48
CA SER A 103 -10.48 6.33 33.50
C SER A 103 -9.73 5.14 32.88
N ALA A 104 -8.60 4.70 33.45
CA ALA A 104 -7.79 3.61 32.88
C ALA A 104 -8.55 2.28 32.69
N ASP A 105 -9.63 2.06 33.45
CA ASP A 105 -10.42 0.83 33.37
C ASP A 105 -11.36 0.81 32.15
N ASN A 106 -11.97 1.94 31.77
CA ASN A 106 -12.95 1.96 30.67
C ASN A 106 -12.27 1.81 29.30
N THR A 107 -11.14 2.48 29.07
CA THR A 107 -10.41 2.38 27.80
C THR A 107 -9.83 0.98 27.60
N THR A 108 -9.32 0.35 28.67
CA THR A 108 -8.86 -1.04 28.64
C THR A 108 -10.01 -1.99 28.33
N ILE A 109 -11.18 -1.82 28.96
CA ILE A 109 -12.37 -2.65 28.69
C ILE A 109 -12.86 -2.49 27.25
N GLN A 110 -12.89 -1.26 26.71
CA GLN A 110 -13.28 -1.02 25.31
C GLN A 110 -12.29 -1.66 24.32
N LEU A 111 -10.99 -1.60 24.61
CA LEU A 111 -9.97 -2.24 23.79
C LEU A 111 -10.13 -3.77 23.79
N VAL A 112 -10.34 -4.37 24.96
CA VAL A 112 -10.58 -5.81 25.11
C VAL A 112 -11.84 -6.25 24.35
N ASN A 113 -12.95 -5.51 24.46
CA ASN A 113 -14.17 -5.82 23.71
C ASN A 113 -13.96 -5.74 22.20
N THR A 114 -13.19 -4.75 21.74
CA THR A 114 -12.86 -4.57 20.32
C THR A 114 -12.00 -5.73 19.83
N ILE A 115 -11.00 -6.16 20.61
CA ILE A 115 -10.15 -7.30 20.28
C ILE A 115 -10.97 -8.59 20.20
N THR A 116 -11.86 -8.83 21.16
CA THR A 116 -12.73 -10.02 21.18
C THR A 116 -13.63 -10.08 19.95
N SER A 117 -14.31 -8.98 19.61
CA SER A 117 -15.19 -8.91 18.43
C SER A 117 -14.42 -9.11 17.11
N GLN A 118 -13.22 -8.55 17.02
CA GLN A 118 -12.35 -8.78 15.86
C GLN A 118 -11.89 -10.24 15.77
N ALA A 119 -11.55 -10.87 16.89
CA ALA A 119 -11.13 -12.27 16.92
C ALA A 119 -12.25 -13.22 16.44
N GLU A 120 -13.50 -12.95 16.82
CA GLU A 120 -14.67 -13.70 16.35
C GLU A 120 -14.90 -13.53 14.83
N THR A 121 -14.74 -12.30 14.34
CA THR A 121 -14.85 -11.99 12.91
C THR A 121 -13.76 -12.72 12.11
N ILE A 122 -12.51 -12.70 12.61
CA ILE A 122 -11.39 -13.44 12.01
C ILE A 122 -11.68 -14.94 11.99
N GLY A 123 -12.24 -15.50 13.06
CA GLY A 123 -12.62 -16.91 13.10
C GLY A 123 -13.67 -17.28 12.05
N SER A 124 -14.69 -16.44 11.90
CA SER A 124 -15.77 -16.64 10.93
C SER A 124 -15.27 -16.54 9.48
N LEU A 125 -14.46 -15.52 9.18
CA LEU A 125 -13.83 -15.35 7.87
C LEU A 125 -12.90 -16.52 7.53
N LYS A 126 -12.09 -16.99 8.48
CA LYS A 126 -11.23 -18.17 8.27
C LYS A 126 -12.04 -19.41 7.92
N LYS A 127 -13.17 -19.64 8.59
CA LYS A 127 -14.06 -20.76 8.29
C LYS A 127 -14.71 -20.64 6.92
N GLU A 128 -15.10 -19.43 6.52
CA GLU A 128 -15.65 -19.19 5.18
C GLU A 128 -14.61 -19.46 4.09
N VAL A 129 -13.37 -19.02 4.28
CA VAL A 129 -12.25 -19.31 3.37
C VAL A 129 -12.03 -20.81 3.23
N GLU A 130 -12.02 -21.56 4.34
CA GLU A 130 -11.87 -23.02 4.32
C GLU A 130 -12.98 -23.70 3.52
N VAL A 131 -14.25 -23.33 3.76
CA VAL A 131 -15.39 -23.88 3.02
C VAL A 131 -15.33 -23.57 1.52
N LEU A 132 -14.92 -22.35 1.16
CA LEU A 132 -14.77 -21.96 -0.24
C LEU A 132 -13.65 -22.71 -0.93
N GLN A 133 -12.52 -22.92 -0.24
CA GLN A 133 -11.40 -23.73 -0.74
C GLN A 133 -11.82 -25.18 -1.00
N ASP A 134 -12.53 -25.80 -0.04
CA ASP A 134 -13.08 -27.16 -0.17
C ASP A 134 -14.03 -27.29 -1.37
N ARG A 135 -14.88 -26.28 -1.58
CA ARG A 135 -15.83 -26.28 -2.69
C ARG A 135 -15.13 -26.13 -4.04
N ILE A 136 -14.09 -25.29 -4.12
CA ILE A 136 -13.25 -25.17 -5.31
C ILE A 136 -12.58 -26.52 -5.62
N GLN A 137 -12.03 -27.19 -4.61
CA GLN A 137 -11.35 -28.48 -4.81
C GLN A 137 -12.29 -29.58 -5.32
N LYS A 138 -13.51 -29.66 -4.76
CA LYS A 138 -14.54 -30.60 -5.23
C LYS A 138 -14.96 -30.32 -6.67
N LEU A 139 -15.23 -29.06 -7.01
CA LEU A 139 -15.59 -28.67 -8.37
C LEU A 139 -14.45 -28.97 -9.37
N GLN A 140 -13.19 -28.78 -8.97
CA GLN A 140 -12.04 -29.14 -9.80
C GLN A 140 -11.92 -30.66 -10.03
N ALA A 141 -12.24 -31.48 -9.02
CA ALA A 141 -12.25 -32.93 -9.14
C ALA A 141 -13.39 -33.41 -10.07
N ASP A 142 -14.60 -32.86 -9.93
CA ASP A 142 -15.75 -33.20 -10.76
C ASP A 142 -15.52 -32.82 -12.24
N VAL A 143 -14.92 -31.65 -12.50
CA VAL A 143 -14.54 -31.21 -13.86
C VAL A 143 -13.44 -32.10 -14.46
N SER A 144 -12.54 -32.64 -13.63
CA SER A 144 -11.49 -33.56 -14.10
C SER A 144 -12.06 -34.93 -14.48
N ASN A 145 -12.93 -35.49 -13.64
CA ASN A 145 -13.61 -36.77 -13.92
C ASN A 145 -14.52 -36.70 -15.15
N SER A 146 -15.20 -35.56 -15.39
CA SER A 146 -16.04 -35.38 -16.59
C SER A 146 -15.21 -35.31 -17.89
N LYS A 147 -13.98 -34.77 -17.85
CA LYS A 147 -13.11 -34.68 -19.02
C LYS A 147 -12.51 -36.03 -19.40
N ASP A 148 -12.28 -36.91 -18.42
CA ASP A 148 -11.75 -38.25 -18.66
C ASP A 148 -12.82 -39.18 -19.26
N GLU A 149 -14.10 -39.04 -18.86
CA GLU A 149 -15.23 -39.76 -19.48
C GLU A 149 -15.46 -39.34 -20.94
N ASP A 150 -15.41 -38.03 -21.23
CA ASP A 150 -15.53 -37.53 -22.61
C ASP A 150 -14.34 -37.98 -23.48
N ALA A 151 -13.12 -38.06 -22.93
CA ALA A 151 -11.94 -38.54 -23.64
C ALA A 151 -11.94 -40.07 -23.87
N LEU A 152 -12.56 -40.84 -22.98
CA LEU A 152 -12.74 -42.29 -23.13
C LEU A 152 -13.83 -42.60 -24.16
N ASN A 153 -14.95 -41.86 -24.16
CA ASN A 153 -16.10 -42.06 -25.07
C ASN A 153 -15.83 -41.65 -26.54
N VAL A 154 -14.80 -40.83 -26.80
CA VAL A 154 -14.38 -40.48 -28.16
C VAL A 154 -13.44 -41.53 -28.78
N LYS A 155 -12.64 -42.24 -27.97
CA LYS A 155 -11.65 -43.22 -28.45
C LYS A 155 -12.29 -44.55 -28.88
N ASN A 156 -13.32 -44.99 -28.18
CA ASN A 156 -14.13 -46.18 -28.50
C ASN A 156 -15.14 -45.94 -29.64
N ALA A 157 -15.49 -44.70 -29.98
CA ALA A 157 -16.29 -44.37 -31.16
C ALA A 157 -15.49 -44.30 -32.49
N THR A 158 -14.16 -44.25 -32.44
CA THR A 158 -13.29 -44.08 -33.62
C THR A 158 -12.59 -45.38 -34.05
N ALA A 159 -12.86 -46.51 -33.39
CA ALA A 159 -12.20 -47.80 -33.64
C ALA A 159 -13.07 -48.81 -34.41
N VAL A 160 -13.99 -48.35 -35.27
CA VAL A 160 -14.80 -49.19 -36.18
C VAL A 160 -14.53 -48.82 -37.64
#